data_AF-A0A328BAL2-F1
#
_entry.id   AF-A0A328BAL2-F1
#
_cell.length_a   1.000
_cell.length_b   1.000
_cell.length_c   1.000
_cell.angle_alpha   90.00
_cell.angle_beta   90.00
_cell.angle_gamma   90.00
#
_symmetry.space_group_name_H-M   'P 1'
#
loop_
_entity.id
_entity.type
_entity.pdbx_description
1 polymer ?
#
loop_
_entity_poly.entity_id
_entity_poly.type
_entity_poly.pdbx_seq_one_letter_code
_entity_poly.pdbx_strand_id
1 'polypeptide(L)'
;MRHTLIFPLPMLLVALTAPLAASAQTDDCVRGLPEPVLQKAVFPTAKFQLNKARREGTETAQLGGGTRLTLLNAGCEYYTLTFRFEGQLRTVPADTRAWYRQAAALLRQTAPGLQAPVHPLQAAAALTRAAGAKAAPALNQELHYDGEEIRETVALAKVRKVGSTGYNLELTVSLGPL
;
A
#
# COMPACT_ATOMS: atom_id res chain seq x y z
N MET A 1 -53.08 0.84 -31.56
CA MET A 1 -52.67 -0.28 -32.42
C MET A 1 -51.51 0.18 -33.30
N ARG A 2 -50.28 -0.25 -32.99
CA ARG A 2 -49.16 -0.30 -33.95
C ARG A 2 -48.19 -1.35 -33.42
N HIS A 3 -48.18 -2.50 -34.09
CA HIS A 3 -47.28 -3.63 -33.87
C HIS A 3 -45.90 -3.26 -34.41
N THR A 4 -44.84 -3.55 -33.67
CA THR A 4 -43.48 -3.50 -34.19
C THR A 4 -42.82 -4.84 -33.91
N LEU A 5 -42.37 -5.45 -35.01
CA LEU A 5 -41.90 -6.82 -35.15
C LEU A 5 -40.49 -6.98 -34.61
N ILE A 6 -40.30 -8.06 -33.83
CA ILE A 6 -39.03 -8.53 -33.31
C ILE A 6 -38.41 -9.46 -34.36
N PHE A 7 -37.20 -9.15 -34.84
CA PHE A 7 -36.39 -10.04 -35.68
C PHE A 7 -35.25 -10.64 -34.85
N PRO A 8 -35.13 -11.98 -34.74
CA PRO A 8 -33.97 -12.62 -34.13
C PRO A 8 -32.84 -12.76 -35.16
N LEU A 9 -31.64 -12.27 -34.83
CA LEU A 9 -30.42 -12.49 -35.59
C LEU A 9 -29.66 -13.72 -35.04
N PRO A 10 -29.13 -14.60 -35.90
CA PRO A 10 -28.40 -15.80 -35.47
C PRO A 10 -27.01 -15.44 -34.95
N MET A 11 -26.70 -15.96 -33.77
CA MET A 11 -25.46 -15.79 -33.04
C MET A 11 -24.40 -16.76 -33.60
N LEU A 12 -23.46 -16.25 -34.40
CA LEU A 12 -22.34 -17.04 -34.92
C LEU A 12 -21.22 -17.10 -33.85
N LEU A 13 -21.12 -18.23 -33.17
CA LEU A 13 -20.15 -18.49 -32.12
C LEU A 13 -18.83 -18.99 -32.73
N VAL A 14 -17.87 -18.09 -32.96
CA VAL A 14 -16.51 -18.47 -33.39
C VAL A 14 -15.67 -18.73 -32.13
N ALA A 15 -15.45 -20.00 -31.81
CA ALA A 15 -14.57 -20.41 -30.72
C ALA A 15 -13.10 -20.29 -31.17
N LEU A 16 -12.47 -19.16 -30.84
CA LEU A 16 -11.05 -18.94 -31.03
C LEU A 16 -10.28 -19.63 -29.89
N THR A 17 -9.73 -20.81 -30.14
CA THR A 17 -8.85 -21.52 -29.21
C THR A 17 -7.45 -20.92 -29.24
N ALA A 18 -7.21 -19.94 -28.35
CA ALA A 18 -5.88 -19.40 -28.14
C ALA A 18 -5.00 -20.41 -27.36
N PRO A 19 -3.73 -20.62 -27.76
CA PRO A 19 -2.80 -21.44 -27.00
C PRO A 19 -2.48 -20.78 -25.64
N LEU A 20 -2.75 -21.49 -24.55
CA LEU A 20 -2.28 -21.12 -23.22
C LEU A 20 -0.75 -21.22 -23.18
N ALA A 21 -0.07 -20.07 -23.24
CA ALA A 21 1.34 -19.98 -22.92
C ALA A 21 1.49 -20.23 -21.41
N ALA A 22 1.94 -21.43 -21.07
CA ALA A 22 2.32 -21.80 -19.71
C ALA A 22 3.53 -20.95 -19.26
N SER A 23 3.33 -20.10 -18.26
CA SER A 23 4.40 -19.34 -17.62
C SER A 23 5.20 -20.27 -16.71
N ALA A 24 6.49 -20.45 -17.02
CA ALA A 24 7.43 -21.11 -16.13
C ALA A 24 7.71 -20.22 -14.91
N GLN A 25 6.86 -20.32 -13.88
CA GLN A 25 7.19 -19.85 -12.53
C GLN A 25 7.96 -20.97 -11.81
N THR A 26 9.27 -20.88 -11.78
CA THR A 26 10.07 -21.47 -10.71
C THR A 26 10.14 -20.44 -9.58
N ASP A 27 9.06 -20.31 -8.81
CA ASP A 27 8.95 -19.37 -7.69
C ASP A 27 8.25 -20.11 -6.54
N ASP A 28 9.01 -20.61 -5.56
CA ASP A 28 8.53 -21.10 -4.25
C ASP A 28 7.90 -19.99 -3.39
N CYS A 29 7.41 -18.93 -4.03
CA CYS A 29 6.80 -17.83 -3.33
C CYS A 29 5.32 -18.11 -3.10
N VAL A 30 4.98 -18.35 -1.83
CA VAL A 30 3.59 -18.52 -1.36
C VAL A 30 2.73 -17.33 -1.79
N ARG A 31 3.33 -16.15 -1.82
CA ARG A 31 2.74 -14.95 -2.39
C ARG A 31 2.85 -14.97 -3.91
N GLY A 32 1.70 -14.89 -4.58
CA GLY A 32 1.63 -14.65 -6.02
C GLY A 32 2.26 -13.30 -6.44
N LEU A 33 2.15 -12.98 -7.73
CA LEU A 33 2.67 -11.71 -8.27
C LEU A 33 2.04 -10.51 -7.55
N PRO A 34 2.81 -9.43 -7.26
CA PRO A 34 2.24 -8.22 -6.68
C PRO A 34 1.16 -7.61 -7.59
N GLU A 35 0.06 -7.20 -6.98
CA GLU A 35 -1.08 -6.53 -7.64
C GLU A 35 -1.21 -5.08 -7.13
N PRO A 36 -1.84 -4.18 -7.90
CA PRO A 36 -2.13 -2.82 -7.45
C PRO A 36 -3.11 -2.82 -6.27
N VAL A 37 -2.75 -2.11 -5.21
CA VAL A 37 -3.56 -2.00 -3.98
C VAL A 37 -4.16 -0.62 -3.78
N LEU A 38 -3.77 0.39 -4.57
CA LEU A 38 -4.42 1.71 -4.51
C LEU A 38 -5.63 1.77 -5.45
N GLN A 39 -6.80 2.02 -4.88
CA GLN A 39 -8.04 2.20 -5.63
C GLN A 39 -8.02 3.51 -6.42
N LYS A 40 -8.12 3.45 -7.74
CA LYS A 40 -8.17 4.64 -8.60
C LYS A 40 -9.38 5.54 -8.34
N ALA A 41 -10.48 5.00 -7.82
CA ALA A 41 -11.65 5.79 -7.43
C ALA A 41 -11.32 6.79 -6.29
N VAL A 42 -10.40 6.41 -5.38
CA VAL A 42 -9.96 7.26 -4.26
C VAL A 42 -8.68 8.02 -4.63
N PHE A 43 -7.79 7.40 -5.42
CA PHE A 43 -6.53 7.96 -5.89
C PHE A 43 -6.47 7.98 -7.42
N PRO A 44 -7.12 8.95 -8.10
CA PRO A 44 -7.15 9.01 -9.57
C PRO A 44 -5.78 9.10 -10.24
N THR A 45 -4.78 9.58 -9.50
CA THR A 45 -3.38 9.71 -9.96
C THR A 45 -2.56 8.44 -9.75
N ALA A 46 -3.14 7.38 -9.20
CA ALA A 46 -2.44 6.14 -8.90
C ALA A 46 -1.88 5.48 -10.17
N LYS A 47 -0.59 5.13 -10.11
CA LYS A 47 0.13 4.38 -11.16
C LYS A 47 0.80 3.18 -10.51
N PHE A 48 0.67 2.01 -11.12
CA PHE A 48 1.30 0.75 -10.69
C PHE A 48 2.32 0.28 -11.73
N GLN A 49 3.45 -0.23 -11.26
CA GLN A 49 4.51 -0.82 -12.08
C GLN A 49 5.13 -2.01 -11.36
N LEU A 50 5.33 -3.12 -12.08
CA LEU A 50 6.16 -4.22 -11.61
C LEU A 50 7.64 -3.94 -11.88
N ASN A 51 8.51 -4.41 -11.00
CA ASN A 51 9.95 -4.43 -11.30
C ASN A 51 10.26 -5.45 -12.41
N LYS A 52 11.50 -5.41 -12.95
CA LYS A 52 11.92 -6.31 -14.05
C LYS A 52 11.81 -7.80 -13.69
N ALA A 53 12.04 -8.14 -12.43
CA ALA A 53 11.96 -9.51 -11.92
C ALA A 53 10.52 -9.96 -11.60
N ARG A 54 9.53 -9.06 -11.70
CA ARG A 54 8.12 -9.28 -11.35
C ARG A 54 7.89 -9.75 -9.90
N ARG A 55 8.83 -9.45 -9.00
CA ARG A 55 8.76 -9.83 -7.56
C ARG A 55 8.28 -8.70 -6.66
N GLU A 56 8.30 -7.47 -7.17
CA GLU A 56 7.90 -6.29 -6.41
C GLU A 56 6.99 -5.41 -7.26
N GLY A 57 5.96 -4.86 -6.63
CA GLY A 57 5.08 -3.84 -7.21
C GLY A 57 5.37 -2.48 -6.60
N THR A 58 5.53 -1.45 -7.42
CA THR A 58 5.62 -0.06 -6.97
C THR A 58 4.40 0.72 -7.43
N GLU A 59 3.78 1.44 -6.50
CA GLU A 59 2.69 2.35 -6.78
C GLU A 59 3.03 3.78 -6.39
N THR A 60 2.50 4.74 -7.13
CA THR A 60 2.62 6.16 -6.77
C THR A 60 1.27 6.85 -6.90
N ALA A 61 0.95 7.73 -5.95
CA ALA A 61 -0.24 8.58 -5.99
C ALA A 61 0.06 9.96 -5.39
N GLN A 62 -0.75 10.95 -5.76
CA GLN A 62 -0.78 12.26 -5.09
C GLN A 62 -1.83 12.24 -3.98
N LEU A 63 -1.43 12.64 -2.79
CA LEU A 63 -2.32 12.90 -1.67
C LEU A 63 -2.67 14.39 -1.61
N GLY A 64 -3.65 14.73 -0.77
CA GLY A 64 -3.97 16.13 -0.46
C GLY A 64 -2.76 16.89 0.12
N GLY A 65 -2.71 18.21 -0.08
CA GLY A 65 -1.65 19.06 0.46
C GLY A 65 -0.29 18.92 -0.22
N GLY A 66 -0.25 18.39 -1.45
CA GLY A 66 0.98 18.26 -2.24
C GLY A 66 1.94 17.16 -1.76
N THR A 67 1.45 16.21 -0.96
CA THR A 67 2.25 15.06 -0.53
C THR A 67 2.17 13.95 -1.56
N ARG A 68 3.32 13.46 -2.03
CA ARG A 68 3.41 12.29 -2.91
C ARG A 68 3.52 11.03 -2.06
N LEU A 69 2.69 10.04 -2.35
CA LEU A 69 2.80 8.68 -1.84
C LEU A 69 3.54 7.83 -2.88
N THR A 70 4.53 7.06 -2.42
CA THR A 70 5.09 5.90 -3.12
C THR A 70 4.91 4.68 -2.23
N LEU A 71 4.31 3.62 -2.75
CA LEU A 71 4.06 2.37 -2.05
C LEU A 71 4.86 1.25 -2.72
N LEU A 72 5.61 0.49 -1.94
CA LEU A 72 6.28 -0.73 -2.41
C LEU A 72 5.57 -1.94 -1.80
N ASN A 73 5.07 -2.81 -2.66
CA ASN A 73 4.49 -4.10 -2.32
C ASN A 73 5.53 -5.20 -2.59
N ALA A 74 6.10 -5.77 -1.53
CA ALA A 74 7.21 -6.73 -1.59
C ALA A 74 7.14 -7.74 -0.44
N GLY A 75 7.90 -8.83 -0.56
CA GLY A 75 7.96 -9.91 0.42
C GLY A 75 7.39 -11.22 -0.13
N CYS A 76 7.77 -12.33 0.50
CA CYS A 76 7.43 -13.67 0.06
C CYS A 76 6.75 -14.46 1.17
N GLU A 77 7.49 -14.76 2.23
CA GLU A 77 6.94 -15.26 3.49
C GLU A 77 6.10 -14.19 4.23
N TYR A 78 6.32 -12.91 3.92
CA TYR A 78 5.58 -11.80 4.51
C TYR A 78 4.89 -10.97 3.42
N TYR A 79 3.67 -10.53 3.70
CA TYR A 79 3.04 -9.44 2.95
C TYR A 79 3.50 -8.10 3.51
N THR A 80 4.41 -7.41 2.82
CA THR A 80 4.98 -6.13 3.27
C THR A 80 4.64 -4.98 2.33
N LEU A 81 4.10 -3.91 2.91
CA LEU A 81 3.89 -2.61 2.27
C LEU A 81 4.80 -1.56 2.88
N THR A 82 5.71 -1.00 2.09
CA THR A 82 6.51 0.17 2.49
C THR A 82 5.92 1.43 1.90
N PHE A 83 5.42 2.31 2.76
CA PHE A 83 4.87 3.61 2.38
C PHE A 83 5.96 4.68 2.51
N ARG A 84 6.14 5.46 1.46
CA ARG A 84 7.06 6.61 1.42
C ARG A 84 6.26 7.86 1.07
N PHE A 85 6.18 8.77 2.03
CA PHE A 85 5.49 10.05 1.89
C PHE A 85 6.51 11.16 1.70
N GLU A 86 6.39 11.91 0.62
CA GLU A 86 7.28 13.03 0.31
C GLU A 86 6.47 14.32 0.15
N GLY A 87 6.79 15.34 0.95
CA GLY A 87 6.08 16.62 0.89
C GLY A 87 6.51 17.61 1.97
N GLN A 88 5.80 18.73 2.07
CA GLN A 88 5.98 19.72 3.14
C GLN A 88 5.32 19.26 4.44
N LEU A 89 5.91 18.25 5.07
CA LEU A 89 5.41 17.70 6.33
C LEU A 89 5.71 18.67 7.48
N ARG A 90 4.68 19.08 8.23
CA ARG A 90 4.77 20.12 9.26
C ARG A 90 5.13 19.53 10.63
N THR A 91 6.42 19.44 10.94
CA THR A 91 6.86 19.01 12.28
C THR A 91 8.28 19.48 12.61
N VAL A 92 8.64 19.39 13.89
CA VAL A 92 9.99 19.63 14.41
C VAL A 92 10.85 18.39 14.12
N PRO A 93 11.99 18.50 13.41
CA PRO A 93 12.80 17.35 13.00
C PRO A 93 13.22 16.41 14.13
N ALA A 94 13.51 16.95 15.31
CA ALA A 94 13.99 16.20 16.47
C ALA A 94 12.86 15.53 17.28
N ASP A 95 11.59 15.84 17.02
CA ASP A 95 10.46 15.29 17.78
C ASP A 95 9.99 13.98 17.15
N THR A 96 10.53 12.86 17.64
CA THR A 96 10.13 11.52 17.21
C THR A 96 8.63 11.26 17.44
N ARG A 97 8.02 11.78 18.52
CA ARG A 97 6.58 11.59 18.78
C ARG A 97 5.74 12.29 17.72
N ALA A 98 6.16 13.48 17.29
CA ALA A 98 5.48 14.19 16.22
C ALA A 98 5.57 13.44 14.90
N TRP A 99 6.70 12.77 14.61
CA TRP A 99 6.80 11.91 13.43
C TRP A 99 5.87 10.69 13.48
N TYR A 100 5.71 10.04 14.64
CA TYR A 100 4.72 8.98 14.81
C TYR A 100 3.28 9.48 14.58
N ARG A 101 2.92 10.67 15.10
CA ARG A 101 1.61 11.29 14.83
C ARG A 101 1.41 11.61 13.34
N GLN A 102 2.43 12.17 12.69
CA GLN A 102 2.40 12.48 11.25
C GLN A 102 2.24 11.21 10.41
N ALA A 103 2.98 10.15 10.73
CA ALA A 103 2.88 8.84 10.08
C ALA A 103 1.47 8.25 10.23
N ALA A 104 0.90 8.30 11.44
CA ALA A 104 -0.46 7.84 11.70
C ALA A 104 -1.51 8.61 10.89
N ALA A 105 -1.37 9.94 10.79
CA ALA A 105 -2.28 10.78 10.00
C ALA A 105 -2.23 10.45 8.50
N LEU A 106 -1.01 10.28 7.95
CA LEU A 106 -0.81 9.92 6.54
C LEU A 106 -1.35 8.52 6.23
N LEU A 107 -1.18 7.56 7.14
CA LEU A 107 -1.72 6.21 6.97
C LEU A 107 -3.26 6.21 7.03
N ARG A 108 -3.88 6.97 7.94
CA ARG A 108 -5.34 7.17 7.96
C ARG A 108 -5.87 7.82 6.69
N GLN A 109 -5.13 8.79 6.14
CA GLN A 109 -5.49 9.42 4.87
C GLN A 109 -5.43 8.43 3.70
N THR A 110 -4.51 7.45 3.75
CA THR A 110 -4.33 6.45 2.70
C THR A 110 -5.35 5.31 2.79
N ALA A 111 -5.76 4.94 4.01
CA ALA A 111 -6.57 3.76 4.30
C ALA A 111 -7.87 3.61 3.46
N PRO A 112 -8.69 4.65 3.21
CA PRO A 112 -9.95 4.49 2.48
C PRO A 112 -9.81 3.95 1.05
N GLY A 113 -8.63 4.12 0.44
CA GLY A 113 -8.36 3.64 -0.92
C GLY A 113 -7.33 2.51 -0.98
N LEU A 114 -6.99 1.88 0.14
CA LEU A 114 -6.04 0.78 0.19
C LEU A 114 -6.78 -0.56 0.20
N GLN A 115 -6.55 -1.42 -0.80
CA GLN A 115 -7.05 -2.79 -0.88
C GLN A 115 -5.89 -3.77 -0.71
N ALA A 116 -5.58 -4.12 0.53
CA ALA A 116 -4.48 -5.03 0.87
C ALA A 116 -4.87 -5.89 2.08
N PRO A 117 -4.27 -7.09 2.24
CA PRO A 117 -4.46 -7.96 3.41
C PRO A 117 -3.66 -7.43 4.62
N VAL A 118 -3.76 -6.14 4.91
CA VAL A 118 -3.19 -5.51 6.11
C VAL A 118 -4.22 -4.56 6.68
N HIS A 119 -4.10 -4.24 7.96
CA HIS A 119 -5.05 -3.38 8.65
C HIS A 119 -4.48 -1.96 8.90
N PRO A 120 -4.53 -1.04 7.91
CA PRO A 120 -3.84 0.26 7.99
C PRO A 120 -4.38 1.17 9.11
N LEU A 121 -5.66 1.05 9.49
CA LEU A 121 -6.23 1.84 10.58
C LEU A 121 -5.70 1.38 11.95
N GLN A 122 -5.53 0.08 12.14
CA GLN A 122 -4.95 -0.54 13.33
C GLN A 122 -3.46 -0.20 13.43
N ALA A 123 -2.72 -0.26 12.31
CA ALA A 123 -1.35 0.23 12.22
C ALA A 123 -1.25 1.73 12.62
N ALA A 124 -2.16 2.58 12.11
CA ALA A 124 -2.19 3.99 12.49
C ALA A 124 -2.51 4.21 13.98
N ALA A 125 -3.37 3.37 14.58
CA ALA A 125 -3.65 3.39 16.00
C ALA A 125 -2.41 3.02 16.83
N ALA A 126 -1.64 2.01 16.40
CA ALA A 126 -0.38 1.64 17.04
C ALA A 126 0.67 2.76 17.00
N LEU A 127 0.83 3.42 15.85
CA LEU A 127 1.67 4.62 15.74
C LEU A 127 1.20 5.75 16.67
N THR A 128 -0.12 5.92 16.83
CA THR A 128 -0.69 6.91 17.76
C THR A 128 -0.38 6.58 19.22
N ARG A 129 -0.51 5.30 19.62
CA ARG A 129 -0.12 4.84 20.96
C ARG A 129 1.37 5.06 21.23
N ALA A 130 2.23 4.72 20.26
CA ALA A 130 3.66 4.93 20.34
C ALA A 130 4.03 6.42 20.55
N ALA A 131 3.33 7.34 19.88
CA ALA A 131 3.52 8.78 20.08
C ALA A 131 3.13 9.26 21.49
N GLY A 132 2.18 8.58 22.14
CA GLY A 132 1.69 8.89 23.49
C GLY A 132 2.47 8.21 24.62
N ALA A 133 3.36 7.26 24.31
CA ALA A 133 4.11 6.52 25.31
C ALA A 133 5.05 7.41 26.15
N LYS A 134 5.36 6.99 27.38
CA LYS A 134 6.28 7.72 28.27
C LYS A 134 7.64 7.94 27.62
N ALA A 135 8.16 6.93 26.93
CA ALA A 135 9.30 7.02 26.04
C ALA A 135 8.82 6.63 24.63
N ALA A 136 9.05 7.51 23.65
CA ALA A 136 8.72 7.19 22.27
C ALA A 136 9.64 6.05 21.78
N PRO A 137 9.11 5.05 21.07
CA PRO A 137 9.93 4.04 20.40
C PRO A 137 10.97 4.68 19.48
N ALA A 138 12.11 4.00 19.31
CA ALA A 138 13.09 4.41 18.32
C ALA A 138 12.54 4.19 16.90
N LEU A 139 13.07 4.94 15.92
CA LEU A 139 12.82 4.62 14.51
C LEU A 139 13.26 3.18 14.20
N ASN A 140 12.60 2.53 13.24
CA ASN A 140 12.72 1.11 12.89
C ASN A 140 12.29 0.12 13.97
N GLN A 141 11.76 0.57 15.12
CA GLN A 141 11.18 -0.33 16.08
C GLN A 141 9.81 -0.84 15.58
N GLU A 142 9.67 -2.16 15.50
CA GLU A 142 8.41 -2.82 15.16
C GLU A 142 7.38 -2.65 16.29
N LEU A 143 6.17 -2.26 15.92
CA LEU A 143 5.02 -2.15 16.79
C LEU A 143 4.00 -3.20 16.37
N HIS A 144 3.75 -4.17 17.24
CA HIS A 144 2.69 -5.16 17.05
C HIS A 144 1.33 -4.50 17.26
N TYR A 145 0.33 -4.84 16.45
CA TYR A 145 -0.94 -4.13 16.55
C TYR A 145 -2.24 -4.92 16.52
N ASP A 146 -2.39 -6.07 15.86
CA ASP A 146 -3.62 -6.88 16.03
C ASP A 146 -3.69 -8.22 15.27
N GLY A 147 -2.57 -8.91 15.10
CA GLY A 147 -2.62 -10.24 14.49
C GLY A 147 -3.21 -11.28 15.44
N GLU A 148 -4.54 -11.53 15.43
CA GLU A 148 -5.15 -12.63 16.23
C GLU A 148 -4.60 -13.99 15.81
N GLU A 149 -4.41 -14.20 14.49
CA GLU A 149 -3.90 -15.45 13.92
C GLU A 149 -2.52 -15.29 13.28
N ILE A 150 -2.31 -14.20 12.52
CA ILE A 150 -1.05 -13.93 11.81
C ILE A 150 -0.48 -12.62 12.30
N ARG A 151 0.81 -12.61 12.67
CA ARG A 151 1.48 -11.44 13.22
C ARG A 151 1.42 -10.26 12.25
N GLU A 152 0.95 -9.12 12.76
CA GLU A 152 0.97 -7.83 12.07
C GLU A 152 1.81 -6.81 12.83
N THR A 153 2.66 -6.09 12.08
CA THR A 153 3.57 -5.09 12.62
C THR A 153 3.62 -3.83 11.77
N VAL A 154 3.83 -2.69 12.43
CA VAL A 154 4.16 -1.42 11.77
C VAL A 154 5.45 -0.85 12.33
N ALA A 155 6.32 -0.30 11.48
CA ALA A 155 7.53 0.38 11.90
C ALA A 155 7.67 1.73 11.19
N LEU A 156 7.97 2.80 11.93
CA LEU A 156 8.40 4.06 11.34
C LEU A 156 9.89 3.97 11.05
N ALA A 157 10.25 3.64 9.81
CA ALA A 157 11.61 3.26 9.45
C ALA A 157 12.55 4.47 9.36
N LYS A 158 12.10 5.53 8.70
CA LYS A 158 12.99 6.64 8.35
C LYS A 158 12.26 7.95 8.24
N VAL A 159 12.95 9.01 8.64
CA VAL A 159 12.59 10.39 8.37
C VAL A 159 13.82 11.10 7.83
N ARG A 160 13.69 11.75 6.68
CA ARG A 160 14.79 12.48 6.05
C ARG A 160 14.29 13.81 5.51
N LYS A 161 15.03 14.88 5.74
CA LYS A 161 14.79 16.17 5.09
C LYS A 161 15.12 16.08 3.59
N VAL A 162 14.24 16.59 2.74
CA VAL A 162 14.42 16.66 1.29
C VAL A 162 14.26 18.12 0.86
N GLY A 163 15.34 18.71 0.33
CA GLY A 163 15.38 20.13 0.01
C GLY A 163 15.37 21.03 1.25
N SER A 164 14.89 22.26 1.09
CA SER A 164 14.87 23.27 2.17
C SER A 164 13.73 23.09 3.17
N THR A 165 12.56 22.62 2.70
CA THR A 165 11.32 22.55 3.50
C THR A 165 10.59 21.21 3.45
N GLY A 166 11.04 20.27 2.61
CA GLY A 166 10.39 18.97 2.43
C GLY A 166 10.94 17.90 3.36
N TYR A 167 10.15 16.84 3.53
CA TYR A 167 10.55 15.62 4.22
C TYR A 167 10.08 14.39 3.46
N ASN A 168 10.87 13.33 3.57
CA ASN A 168 10.53 11.98 3.20
C ASN A 168 10.34 11.17 4.49
N LEU A 169 9.15 10.61 4.66
CA LEU A 169 8.77 9.76 5.78
C LEU A 169 8.46 8.35 5.26
N GLU A 170 9.15 7.36 5.79
CA GLU A 170 9.04 5.96 5.38
C GLU A 170 8.54 5.12 6.54
N LEU A 171 7.49 4.35 6.31
CA LEU A 171 6.96 3.37 7.25
C LEU A 171 6.67 2.06 6.56
N THR A 172 6.79 0.96 7.29
CA THR A 172 6.53 -0.39 6.79
C THR A 172 5.38 -1.00 7.57
N VAL A 173 4.42 -1.61 6.87
CA VAL A 173 3.34 -2.43 7.44
C VAL A 173 3.51 -3.84 6.91
N SER A 174 3.53 -4.83 7.78
CA SER A 174 3.77 -6.23 7.43
C SER A 174 2.75 -7.15 8.09
N LEU A 175 2.30 -8.15 7.34
CA LEU A 175 1.52 -9.31 7.78
C LEU A 175 2.35 -10.57 7.47
N GLY A 176 2.57 -11.42 8.47
CA GLY A 176 3.20 -12.74 8.26
C GLY A 176 3.93 -13.28 9.48
N PRO A 177 4.53 -14.49 9.39
CA PRO A 177 4.70 -15.28 8.17
C PRO A 177 3.37 -15.84 7.60
N LEU A 178 3.32 -16.08 6.29
CA LEU A 178 2.18 -16.59 5.50
C LEU A 178 2.34 -18.07 5.13
#